data_AF-A0A2D8TC95-F1
#
_entry.id   AF-A0A2D8TC95-F1
#
_cell.length_a   1.000
_cell.length_b   1.000
_cell.length_c   1.000
_cell.angle_alpha   90.00
_cell.angle_beta   90.00
_cell.angle_gamma   90.00
#
_symmetry.space_group_name_H-M   'P 1'
#
loop_
_entity.id
_entity.type
_entity.pdbx_description
1 polymer ?
#
loop_
_entity_poly.entity_id
_entity_poly.type
_entity_poly.pdbx_seq_one_letter_code
_entity_poly.pdbx_strand_id
1 'polypeptide(L)'
;GFLPEAIERAKLEALCSRMEARFGSRPIAYRAGRYGVGPNSARLLEEAGFQLDSSVRSRFDYSGQHGPDFHGLPQHPYWAGPSRSLVELPLSTAFVGMARGGGEPLYRAAQRVGPLAGALSRARLISRVPLTPEGVPVRDAIAAIDALIEEGVRVLNFSFHSPTLEPGHTPYVRSEADRTAFYQWWDAVLAHLARRGVAPASLDQLLAAVPARAEACKAA
;
A
#
# COMPACT_ATOMS: atom_id res chain seq x y z
N GLY A 1 -12.14 9.68 -0.94
CA GLY A 1 -13.44 9.13 -1.30
C GLY A 1 -14.44 10.01 -0.63
N PHE A 2 -15.16 10.79 -1.42
CA PHE A 2 -16.15 11.73 -0.93
C PHE A 2 -17.25 11.90 -1.98
N LEU A 3 -17.43 10.88 -2.82
CA LEU A 3 -18.56 10.86 -3.73
C LEU A 3 -19.82 10.64 -2.88
N PRO A 4 -20.96 11.25 -3.26
CA PRO A 4 -22.24 10.85 -2.69
C PRO A 4 -22.42 9.34 -2.84
N GLU A 5 -22.98 8.67 -1.84
CA GLU A 5 -23.09 7.20 -1.80
C GLU A 5 -23.65 6.62 -3.10
N ALA A 6 -24.75 7.20 -3.61
CA ALA A 6 -25.39 6.76 -4.84
C ALA A 6 -24.44 6.78 -6.04
N ILE A 7 -23.55 7.78 -6.11
CA ILE A 7 -22.56 7.93 -7.19
C ILE A 7 -21.41 6.92 -7.02
N GLU A 8 -20.93 6.71 -5.79
CA GLU A 8 -19.91 5.70 -5.51
C GLU A 8 -20.41 4.29 -5.86
N ARG A 9 -21.62 3.95 -5.44
CA ARG A 9 -22.30 2.70 -5.77
C ARG A 9 -22.46 2.52 -7.28
N ALA A 10 -23.00 3.51 -7.98
CA ALA A 10 -23.19 3.43 -9.43
C ALA A 10 -21.86 3.27 -10.17
N LYS A 11 -20.80 3.96 -9.72
CA LYS A 11 -19.45 3.82 -10.29
C LYS A 11 -18.87 2.43 -10.06
N LEU A 12 -19.01 1.87 -8.86
CA LEU A 12 -18.55 0.51 -8.55
C LEU A 12 -19.29 -0.52 -9.42
N GLU A 13 -20.62 -0.44 -9.52
CA GLU A 13 -21.38 -1.40 -10.32
C GLU A 13 -21.04 -1.29 -11.82
N ALA A 14 -20.93 -0.07 -12.35
CA ALA A 14 -20.51 0.13 -13.73
C ALA A 14 -19.11 -0.44 -14.01
N LEU A 15 -18.19 -0.32 -13.04
CA LEU A 15 -16.85 -0.90 -13.15
C LEU A 15 -16.90 -2.43 -13.16
N CYS A 16 -17.60 -3.04 -12.20
CA CYS A 16 -17.73 -4.49 -12.07
C CYS A 16 -18.39 -5.09 -13.31
N SER A 17 -19.53 -4.52 -13.74
CA SER A 17 -20.24 -4.94 -14.96
C SER A 17 -19.35 -4.87 -16.21
N ARG A 18 -18.54 -3.81 -16.35
CA ARG A 18 -17.61 -3.69 -17.50
C ARG A 18 -16.46 -4.70 -17.45
N MET A 19 -15.93 -4.97 -16.26
CA MET A 19 -14.87 -5.98 -16.09
C MET A 19 -15.42 -7.38 -16.38
N GLU A 20 -16.61 -7.70 -15.86
CA GLU A 20 -17.29 -8.97 -16.10
C GLU A 20 -17.60 -9.19 -17.58
N ALA A 21 -18.16 -8.19 -18.25
CA ALA A 21 -18.43 -8.27 -19.69
C ALA A 21 -17.16 -8.46 -20.54
N ARG A 22 -16.00 -7.95 -20.08
CA ARG A 22 -14.75 -8.03 -20.84
C ARG A 22 -13.93 -9.28 -20.54
N PHE A 23 -13.93 -9.73 -19.28
CA PHE A 23 -13.03 -10.78 -18.78
C PHE A 23 -13.77 -12.05 -18.31
N GLY A 24 -15.10 -12.05 -18.31
CA GLY A 24 -15.93 -13.20 -17.95
C GLY A 24 -16.09 -13.42 -16.44
N SER A 25 -15.54 -12.54 -15.61
CA SER A 25 -15.64 -12.62 -14.14
C SER A 25 -15.69 -11.24 -13.50
N ARG A 26 -16.40 -11.14 -12.38
CA ARG A 26 -16.42 -9.93 -11.56
C ARG A 26 -15.09 -9.79 -10.80
N PRO A 27 -14.57 -8.57 -10.61
CA PRO A 27 -13.34 -8.35 -9.86
C PRO A 27 -13.55 -8.64 -8.37
N ILE A 28 -12.56 -9.26 -7.74
CA ILE A 28 -12.58 -9.59 -6.30
C ILE A 28 -11.63 -8.72 -5.47
N ALA A 29 -10.73 -7.98 -6.12
CA ALA A 29 -9.80 -7.08 -5.47
C ALA A 29 -9.99 -5.64 -5.99
N TYR A 30 -9.94 -4.68 -5.07
CA TYR A 30 -10.13 -3.27 -5.34
C TYR A 30 -8.92 -2.45 -4.89
N ARG A 31 -8.66 -1.36 -5.60
CA ARG A 31 -7.76 -0.29 -5.15
C ARG A 31 -8.30 1.05 -5.61
N ALA A 32 -8.55 1.94 -4.66
CA ALA A 32 -9.06 3.26 -4.92
C ALA A 32 -8.04 4.10 -5.70
N GLY A 33 -8.50 4.73 -6.78
CA GLY A 33 -7.72 5.76 -7.46
C GLY A 33 -7.35 6.89 -6.50
N ARG A 34 -6.07 7.28 -6.51
CA ARG A 34 -5.49 8.31 -5.60
C ARG A 34 -5.75 8.02 -4.11
N TYR A 35 -5.90 6.76 -3.72
CA TYR A 35 -6.19 6.36 -2.33
C TYR A 35 -7.47 6.99 -1.77
N GLY A 36 -8.41 7.31 -2.65
CA GLY A 36 -9.63 8.01 -2.30
C GLY A 36 -10.68 7.12 -1.64
N VAL A 37 -10.42 6.63 -0.43
CA VAL A 37 -11.41 5.92 0.41
C VAL A 37 -12.32 6.92 1.13
N GLY A 38 -13.58 6.56 1.36
CA GLY A 38 -14.56 7.35 2.10
C GLY A 38 -15.34 6.51 3.11
N PRO A 39 -16.27 7.11 3.87
CA PRO A 39 -17.02 6.41 4.93
C PRO A 39 -17.89 5.26 4.41
N ASN A 40 -18.30 5.31 3.13
CA ASN A 40 -19.12 4.27 2.51
C ASN A 40 -18.31 3.17 1.83
N SER A 41 -17.03 3.40 1.52
CA SER A 41 -16.28 2.57 0.58
C SER A 41 -16.22 1.11 1.02
N ALA A 42 -15.83 0.82 2.26
CA ALA A 42 -15.71 -0.56 2.73
C ALA A 42 -17.04 -1.33 2.63
N ARG A 43 -18.16 -0.71 3.04
CA ARG A 43 -19.49 -1.33 2.94
C ARG A 43 -19.91 -1.55 1.49
N LEU A 44 -19.71 -0.55 0.62
CA LEU A 44 -20.09 -0.67 -0.80
C LEU A 44 -19.24 -1.72 -1.53
N LEU A 45 -17.98 -1.88 -1.15
CA LEU A 45 -17.11 -2.94 -1.67
C LEU A 45 -17.58 -4.33 -1.21
N GLU A 46 -17.97 -4.49 0.06
CA GLU A 46 -18.60 -5.72 0.54
C GLU A 46 -19.88 -6.06 -0.23
N GLU A 47 -20.79 -5.08 -0.37
CA GLU A 47 -22.05 -5.25 -1.10
C GLU A 47 -21.85 -5.62 -2.58
N ALA A 48 -20.76 -5.14 -3.19
CA ALA A 48 -20.40 -5.45 -4.58
C ALA A 48 -19.67 -6.81 -4.74
N GLY A 49 -19.35 -7.50 -3.63
CA GLY A 49 -18.72 -8.82 -3.61
C GLY A 49 -17.19 -8.82 -3.65
N PHE A 50 -16.54 -7.68 -3.37
CA PHE A 50 -15.08 -7.64 -3.24
C PHE A 50 -14.63 -8.38 -1.98
N GLN A 51 -13.51 -9.10 -2.10
CA GLN A 51 -12.88 -9.85 -1.01
C GLN A 51 -11.66 -9.11 -0.45
N LEU A 52 -11.01 -8.29 -1.28
CA LEU A 52 -9.83 -7.53 -0.89
C LEU A 52 -9.92 -6.06 -1.32
N ASP A 53 -9.55 -5.16 -0.42
CA ASP A 53 -9.24 -3.75 -0.70
C ASP A 53 -7.76 -3.49 -0.42
N SER A 54 -7.08 -2.76 -1.30
CA SER A 54 -5.68 -2.34 -1.12
C SER A 54 -5.55 -0.84 -1.36
N SER A 55 -6.42 -0.08 -0.70
CA SER A 55 -6.53 1.37 -0.86
C SER A 55 -5.82 2.14 0.23
N VAL A 56 -5.64 1.55 1.40
CA VAL A 56 -4.99 2.20 2.54
C VAL A 56 -3.50 2.29 2.30
N ARG A 57 -2.95 3.49 2.50
CA ARG A 57 -1.51 3.73 2.48
C ARG A 57 -1.06 4.15 3.88
N SER A 58 -0.88 3.16 4.75
CA SER A 58 -0.59 3.38 6.17
C SER A 58 0.64 4.29 6.38
N ARG A 59 0.64 5.08 7.46
CA ARG A 59 1.63 6.14 7.73
C ARG A 59 1.56 7.34 6.76
N PHE A 60 0.51 7.49 5.94
CA PHE A 60 0.28 8.71 5.15
C PHE A 60 -0.90 9.52 5.70
N ASP A 61 -0.79 10.84 5.60
CA ASP A 61 -1.89 11.77 5.86
C ASP A 61 -2.12 12.61 4.59
N TYR A 62 -3.28 12.45 3.97
CA TYR A 62 -3.70 13.20 2.78
C TYR A 62 -4.72 14.30 3.11
N SER A 63 -5.01 14.58 4.38
CA SER A 63 -5.98 15.59 4.80
C SER A 63 -5.71 16.97 4.18
N GLY A 64 -4.44 17.35 4.07
CA GLY A 64 -4.00 18.59 3.41
C GLY A 64 -4.27 18.66 1.90
N GLN A 65 -4.71 17.56 1.28
CA GLN A 65 -5.13 17.46 -0.12
C GLN A 65 -6.60 17.03 -0.24
N HIS A 66 -7.41 17.22 0.81
CA HIS A 66 -8.79 16.75 0.89
C HIS A 66 -8.93 15.22 0.73
N GLY A 67 -7.86 14.48 1.06
CA GLY A 67 -7.83 13.02 1.07
C GLY A 67 -7.95 12.44 2.48
N PRO A 68 -7.99 11.10 2.59
CA PRO A 68 -8.08 10.43 3.88
C PRO A 68 -6.80 10.55 4.70
N ASP A 69 -6.94 10.45 6.01
CA ASP A 69 -5.82 10.28 6.93
C ASP A 69 -5.65 8.78 7.26
N PHE A 70 -4.50 8.22 6.89
CA PHE A 70 -4.13 6.82 7.10
C PHE A 70 -2.99 6.67 8.11
N HIS A 71 -2.57 7.72 8.81
CA HIS A 71 -1.34 7.67 9.61
C HIS A 71 -1.41 6.62 10.72
N GLY A 72 -2.58 6.48 11.35
CA GLY A 72 -2.84 5.53 12.44
C GLY A 72 -3.34 4.17 11.99
N LEU A 73 -3.42 3.90 10.68
CA LEU A 73 -3.91 2.62 10.19
C LEU A 73 -2.83 1.52 10.21
N PRO A 74 -3.22 0.24 10.39
CA PRO A 74 -2.29 -0.88 10.54
C PRO A 74 -1.36 -1.07 9.33
N GLN A 75 -0.18 -1.66 9.55
CA GLN A 75 0.66 -2.19 8.45
C GLN A 75 0.25 -3.63 8.05
N HIS A 76 -0.51 -4.31 8.90
CA HIS A 76 -0.95 -5.70 8.69
C HIS A 76 -2.32 -5.73 8.01
N PRO A 77 -2.64 -6.81 7.28
CA PRO A 77 -4.00 -7.03 6.80
C PRO A 77 -5.02 -7.05 7.94
N TYR A 78 -6.21 -6.50 7.71
CA TYR A 78 -7.29 -6.51 8.69
C TYR A 78 -8.66 -6.60 8.02
N TRP A 79 -9.64 -7.16 8.72
CA TRP A 79 -11.01 -7.20 8.24
C TRP A 79 -11.65 -5.80 8.28
N ALA A 80 -12.15 -5.33 7.15
CA ALA A 80 -12.83 -4.06 6.96
C ALA A 80 -14.33 -4.27 6.70
N GLY A 81 -15.08 -3.16 6.70
CA GLY A 81 -16.53 -3.17 6.44
C GLY A 81 -17.39 -3.63 7.61
N PRO A 82 -18.69 -3.29 7.61
CA PRO A 82 -19.63 -3.71 8.65
C PRO A 82 -19.74 -5.23 8.76
N SER A 83 -19.72 -5.92 7.62
CA SER A 83 -19.89 -7.37 7.60
C SER A 83 -18.56 -8.11 7.73
N ARG A 84 -17.40 -7.45 7.88
CA ARG A 84 -16.06 -8.07 8.00
C ARG A 84 -15.86 -9.22 7.01
N SER A 85 -16.29 -9.03 5.76
CA SER A 85 -16.06 -9.94 4.64
C SER A 85 -15.05 -9.39 3.64
N LEU A 86 -14.63 -8.14 3.82
CA LEU A 86 -13.57 -7.49 3.05
C LEU A 86 -12.27 -7.49 3.85
N VAL A 87 -11.17 -7.92 3.25
CA VAL A 87 -9.82 -7.78 3.81
C VAL A 87 -9.19 -6.50 3.27
N GLU A 88 -8.82 -5.56 4.14
CA GLU A 88 -7.90 -4.50 3.74
C GLU A 88 -6.47 -5.04 3.80
N LEU A 89 -5.74 -4.92 2.70
CA LEU A 89 -4.30 -5.11 2.58
C LEU A 89 -3.62 -3.76 2.34
N PRO A 90 -3.13 -3.09 3.41
CA PRO A 90 -2.47 -1.81 3.28
C PRO A 90 -1.21 -1.87 2.42
N LEU A 91 -0.90 -0.78 1.75
CA LEU A 91 0.39 -0.58 1.07
C LEU A 91 1.49 -0.42 2.11
N SER A 92 2.54 -1.22 1.98
CA SER A 92 3.63 -1.24 2.95
C SER A 92 4.43 0.05 2.91
N THR A 93 4.59 0.67 4.07
CA THR A 93 5.39 1.89 4.24
C THR A 93 6.20 1.79 5.53
N ALA A 94 7.52 1.96 5.44
CA ALA A 94 8.44 1.88 6.56
C ALA A 94 8.84 3.26 7.08
N PHE A 95 9.20 3.33 8.36
CA PHE A 95 10.15 4.33 8.85
C PHE A 95 11.56 3.73 8.82
N VAL A 96 12.51 4.45 8.24
CA VAL A 96 13.93 4.05 8.14
C VAL A 96 14.84 5.14 8.69
N GLY A 97 16.08 4.77 9.03
CA GLY A 97 17.08 5.68 9.59
C GLY A 97 17.46 5.33 11.04
N MET A 98 18.49 6.00 11.56
CA MET A 98 19.05 5.71 12.90
C MET A 98 18.04 5.92 14.03
N ALA A 99 17.11 6.85 13.85
CA ALA A 99 16.08 7.18 14.83
C ALA A 99 14.71 6.58 14.47
N ARG A 100 14.64 5.60 13.56
CA ARG A 100 13.35 5.01 13.13
C ARG A 100 12.51 4.44 14.27
N GLY A 101 13.14 4.04 15.39
CA GLY A 101 12.44 3.58 16.59
C GLY A 101 11.51 4.66 17.20
N GLY A 102 11.73 5.95 16.88
CA GLY A 102 10.82 7.03 17.24
C GLY A 102 9.54 7.10 16.39
N GLY A 103 9.45 6.32 15.31
CA GLY A 103 8.26 6.11 14.50
C GLY A 103 7.55 7.39 14.03
N GLU A 104 6.22 7.31 13.96
CA GLU A 104 5.35 8.41 13.51
C GLU A 104 5.49 9.69 14.37
N PRO A 105 5.52 9.65 15.71
CA PRO A 105 5.68 10.87 16.51
C PRO A 105 6.95 11.65 16.19
N LEU A 106 8.09 10.95 16.08
CA LEU A 106 9.36 11.58 15.72
C LEU A 106 9.33 12.11 14.29
N TYR A 107 8.77 11.35 13.35
CA TYR A 107 8.64 11.80 11.97
C TYR A 107 7.81 13.09 11.87
N ARG A 108 6.66 13.17 12.56
CA ARG A 108 5.84 14.39 12.59
C ARG A 108 6.56 15.56 13.23
N ALA A 109 7.30 15.33 14.32
CA ALA A 109 8.12 16.37 14.94
C ALA A 109 9.16 16.90 13.94
N ALA A 110 9.86 16.01 13.22
CA ALA A 110 10.84 16.36 12.20
C ALA A 110 10.24 17.13 11.01
N GLN A 111 9.00 16.83 10.61
CA GLN A 111 8.30 17.53 9.54
C GLN A 111 7.84 18.94 9.94
N ARG A 112 7.54 19.17 11.23
CA ARG A 112 7.12 20.48 11.74
C ARG A 112 8.26 21.50 11.80
N VAL A 113 9.52 21.06 11.77
CA VAL A 113 10.70 21.95 11.81
C VAL A 113 11.03 22.59 10.45
N GLY A 114 10.12 22.49 9.46
CA GLY A 114 10.20 23.19 8.18
C GLY A 114 11.35 22.70 7.28
N PRO A 115 12.13 23.58 6.62
CA PRO A 115 13.15 23.18 5.64
C PRO A 115 14.26 22.28 6.20
N LEU A 116 14.39 22.18 7.54
CA LEU A 116 15.27 21.21 8.20
C LEU A 116 14.82 19.76 8.03
N ALA A 117 13.55 19.49 7.74
CA ALA A 117 13.06 18.14 7.48
C ALA A 117 13.82 17.46 6.32
N GLY A 118 14.11 18.20 5.26
CA GLY A 118 14.93 17.73 4.14
C GLY A 118 16.40 17.53 4.53
N ALA A 119 16.92 18.28 5.51
CA ALA A 119 18.25 18.05 6.06
C ALA A 119 18.30 16.79 6.96
N LEU A 120 17.28 16.54 7.78
CA LEU A 120 17.15 15.35 8.63
C LEU A 120 16.98 14.05 7.82
N SER A 121 16.23 14.11 6.72
CA SER A 121 16.13 13.01 5.76
C SER A 121 17.47 12.77 5.04
N ARG A 122 18.17 13.83 4.61
CA ARG A 122 19.53 13.71 4.03
C ARG A 122 20.55 13.19 5.05
N ALA A 123 20.39 13.50 6.32
CA ALA A 123 21.18 12.95 7.43
C ALA A 123 20.78 11.51 7.82
N ARG A 124 19.80 10.91 7.14
CA ARG A 124 19.28 9.54 7.37
C ARG A 124 18.81 9.30 8.82
N LEU A 125 18.32 10.34 9.49
CA LEU A 125 17.85 10.23 10.87
C LEU A 125 16.50 9.54 10.93
N ILE A 126 15.53 10.04 10.16
CA ILE A 126 14.23 9.39 9.96
C ILE A 126 13.71 9.73 8.57
N SER A 127 13.18 8.73 7.87
CA SER A 127 12.54 8.90 6.56
C SER A 127 11.42 7.90 6.41
N ARG A 128 10.41 8.27 5.65
CA ARG A 128 9.22 7.45 5.42
C ARG A 128 9.25 6.90 4.00
N VAL A 129 9.37 5.59 3.88
CA VAL A 129 9.70 4.92 2.62
C VAL A 129 8.59 3.93 2.25
N PRO A 130 7.79 4.21 1.20
CA PRO A 130 6.83 3.25 0.66
C PRO A 130 7.54 2.17 -0.16
N LEU A 131 6.98 0.95 -0.18
CA LEU A 131 7.49 -0.13 -1.03
C LEU A 131 6.98 0.03 -2.47
N THR A 132 7.76 0.75 -3.28
CA THR A 132 7.51 0.96 -4.71
C THR A 132 8.83 1.20 -5.44
N PRO A 133 8.99 0.76 -6.71
CA PRO A 133 10.12 1.17 -7.56
C PRO A 133 10.02 2.62 -8.04
N GLU A 134 8.87 3.29 -7.88
CA GLU A 134 8.61 4.62 -8.44
C GLU A 134 9.14 5.73 -7.55
N GLY A 135 10.35 6.20 -7.86
CA GLY A 135 10.99 7.32 -7.16
C GLY A 135 11.60 6.96 -5.80
N VAL A 136 11.71 5.67 -5.48
CA VAL A 136 12.37 5.17 -4.26
C VAL A 136 13.67 4.46 -4.63
N PRO A 137 14.83 4.93 -4.14
CA PRO A 137 16.09 4.23 -4.34
C PRO A 137 16.08 2.81 -3.78
N VAL A 138 16.68 1.86 -4.49
CA VAL A 138 16.72 0.44 -4.09
C VAL A 138 17.26 0.22 -2.67
N ARG A 139 18.26 0.99 -2.27
CA ARG A 139 18.84 0.93 -0.91
C ARG A 139 17.82 1.28 0.17
N ASP A 140 16.95 2.25 -0.12
CA ASP A 140 15.96 2.75 0.83
C ASP A 140 14.80 1.74 0.91
N ALA A 141 14.43 1.11 -0.22
CA ALA A 141 13.48 0.01 -0.25
C ALA A 141 13.97 -1.22 0.52
N ILE A 142 15.25 -1.60 0.39
CA ILE A 142 15.86 -2.68 1.18
C ILE A 142 15.81 -2.35 2.68
N ALA A 143 16.21 -1.15 3.08
CA ALA A 143 16.11 -0.72 4.48
C ALA A 143 14.66 -0.72 4.99
N ALA A 144 13.69 -0.39 4.13
CA ALA A 144 12.27 -0.43 4.45
C ALA A 144 11.77 -1.87 4.65
N ILE A 145 12.18 -2.81 3.78
CA ILE A 145 11.90 -4.24 3.92
C ILE A 145 12.44 -4.75 5.25
N ASP A 146 13.71 -4.47 5.55
CA ASP A 146 14.34 -4.89 6.80
C ASP A 146 13.59 -4.37 8.02
N ALA A 147 13.26 -3.07 8.03
CA ALA A 147 12.52 -2.45 9.12
C ALA A 147 11.11 -3.04 9.31
N LEU A 148 10.37 -3.32 8.23
CA LEU A 148 9.03 -3.91 8.31
C LEU A 148 9.08 -5.36 8.82
N ILE A 149 10.09 -6.14 8.41
CA ILE A 149 10.27 -7.51 8.92
C ILE A 149 10.57 -7.48 10.44
N GLU A 150 11.43 -6.56 10.89
CA GLU A 150 11.73 -6.39 12.31
C GLU A 150 10.53 -5.88 13.13
N GLU A 151 9.67 -5.04 12.53
CA GLU A 151 8.37 -4.65 13.10
C GLU A 151 7.37 -5.82 13.14
N GLY A 152 7.72 -6.98 12.57
CA GLY A 152 6.90 -8.20 12.56
C GLY A 152 5.86 -8.26 11.44
N VAL A 153 5.92 -7.34 10.46
CA VAL A 153 5.00 -7.32 9.32
C VAL A 153 5.11 -8.61 8.51
N ARG A 154 3.98 -9.29 8.34
CA ARG A 154 3.91 -10.63 7.73
C ARG A 154 3.72 -10.62 6.22
N VAL A 155 3.11 -9.56 5.69
CA VAL A 155 2.83 -9.41 4.26
C VAL A 155 3.40 -8.06 3.82
N LEU A 156 4.35 -8.10 2.89
CA LEU A 156 4.93 -6.91 2.27
C LEU A 156 4.22 -6.65 0.94
N ASN A 157 3.44 -5.58 0.88
CA ASN A 157 2.65 -5.21 -0.28
C ASN A 157 3.34 -4.07 -1.06
N PHE A 158 3.83 -4.41 -2.24
CA PHE A 158 4.47 -3.48 -3.17
C PHE A 158 3.45 -2.97 -4.19
N SER A 159 3.63 -1.74 -4.66
CA SER A 159 2.83 -1.24 -5.78
C SER A 159 3.62 -0.37 -6.75
N PHE A 160 3.21 -0.43 -8.02
CA PHE A 160 3.63 0.48 -9.08
C PHE A 160 2.51 0.55 -10.13
N HIS A 161 2.68 1.40 -11.12
CA HIS A 161 1.73 1.60 -12.20
C HIS A 161 2.25 0.91 -13.47
N SER A 162 1.42 0.09 -14.13
CA SER A 162 1.82 -0.56 -15.38
C SER A 162 2.26 0.42 -16.49
N PRO A 163 1.75 1.67 -16.59
CA PRO A 163 2.34 2.67 -17.49
C PRO A 163 3.83 2.93 -17.27
N THR A 164 4.38 2.71 -16.06
CA THR A 164 5.81 2.87 -15.79
C THR A 164 6.67 1.83 -16.53
N LEU A 165 6.09 0.72 -17.00
CA LEU A 165 6.82 -0.26 -17.81
C LEU A 165 7.06 0.23 -19.25
N GLU A 166 6.35 1.28 -19.68
CA GLU A 166 6.45 1.83 -21.03
C GLU A 166 7.18 3.18 -21.02
N PRO A 167 8.31 3.32 -21.74
CA PRO A 167 9.06 4.57 -21.79
C PRO A 167 8.21 5.78 -22.21
N GLY A 168 8.29 6.86 -21.43
CA GLY A 168 7.67 8.15 -21.75
C GLY A 168 6.25 8.33 -21.23
N HIS A 169 5.61 7.28 -20.67
CA HIS A 169 4.27 7.39 -20.09
C HIS A 169 4.26 7.91 -18.65
N THR A 170 5.37 7.81 -17.92
CA THR A 170 5.49 8.36 -16.56
C THR A 170 6.80 9.11 -16.36
N PRO A 171 6.90 9.98 -15.34
CA PRO A 171 8.16 10.66 -15.03
C PRO A 171 9.27 9.73 -14.55
N TYR A 172 8.95 8.49 -14.17
CA TYR A 172 9.87 7.51 -13.57
C TYR A 172 10.67 6.72 -14.61
N VAL A 173 10.06 6.44 -15.77
CA VAL A 173 10.69 5.72 -16.88
C VAL A 173 10.47 6.51 -18.16
N ARG A 174 11.49 7.26 -18.58
CA ARG A 174 11.43 8.17 -19.73
C ARG A 174 12.12 7.58 -20.96
N SER A 175 12.99 6.60 -20.74
CA SER A 175 13.83 5.97 -21.75
C SER A 175 13.99 4.47 -21.50
N GLU A 176 14.54 3.76 -22.48
CA GLU A 176 14.94 2.36 -22.36
C GLU A 176 15.98 2.11 -21.25
N ALA A 177 16.89 3.07 -21.04
CA ALA A 177 17.86 3.00 -19.96
C ALA A 177 17.16 3.06 -18.59
N ASP A 178 16.16 3.93 -18.44
CA ASP A 178 15.37 4.01 -17.21
C ASP A 178 14.57 2.72 -16.97
N ARG A 179 14.02 2.12 -18.04
CA ARG A 179 13.30 0.84 -17.95
C ARG A 179 14.23 -0.29 -17.50
N THR A 180 15.46 -0.31 -18.03
CA THR A 180 16.49 -1.26 -17.59
C THR A 180 16.81 -1.07 -16.11
N ALA A 181 16.99 0.18 -15.66
CA ALA A 181 17.21 0.49 -14.25
C ALA A 181 16.00 0.10 -13.36
N PHE A 182 14.79 0.25 -13.87
CA PHE A 182 13.55 -0.17 -13.19
C PHE A 182 13.52 -1.70 -12.96
N TYR A 183 13.93 -2.50 -13.94
CA TYR A 183 14.05 -3.95 -13.76
C TYR A 183 15.20 -4.34 -12.83
N GLN A 184 16.35 -3.67 -12.93
CA GLN A 184 17.48 -3.89 -12.01
C GLN A 184 17.12 -3.58 -10.54
N TRP A 185 16.22 -2.62 -10.31
CA TRP A 185 15.66 -2.37 -8.99
C TRP A 185 14.91 -3.60 -8.47
N TRP A 186 14.08 -4.24 -9.30
CA TRP A 186 13.36 -5.45 -8.93
C TRP A 186 14.30 -6.63 -8.70
N ASP A 187 15.33 -6.81 -9.52
CA ASP A 187 16.33 -7.87 -9.33
C ASP A 187 16.96 -7.78 -7.94
N ALA A 188 17.39 -6.59 -7.53
CA ALA A 188 18.00 -6.36 -6.24
C ALA A 188 17.01 -6.55 -5.07
N VAL A 189 15.77 -6.07 -5.20
CA VAL A 189 14.73 -6.22 -4.18
C VAL A 189 14.32 -7.69 -4.01
N LEU A 190 14.06 -8.40 -5.10
CA LEU A 190 13.69 -9.81 -5.09
C LEU A 190 14.82 -10.67 -4.54
N ALA A 191 16.08 -10.40 -4.92
CA ALA A 191 17.24 -11.09 -4.35
C ALA A 191 17.38 -10.83 -2.83
N HIS A 192 17.08 -9.62 -2.37
CA HIS A 192 17.08 -9.32 -0.94
C HIS A 192 15.95 -10.04 -0.20
N LEU A 193 14.71 -10.01 -0.71
CA LEU A 193 13.57 -10.74 -0.16
C LEU A 193 13.87 -12.25 -0.03
N ALA A 194 14.46 -12.85 -1.07
CA ALA A 194 14.88 -14.26 -1.04
C ALA A 194 15.90 -14.54 0.07
N ARG A 195 16.92 -13.69 0.26
CA ARG A 195 17.89 -13.81 1.37
C ARG A 195 17.24 -13.67 2.75
N ARG A 196 16.16 -12.89 2.86
CA ARG A 196 15.37 -12.75 4.09
C ARG A 196 14.35 -13.89 4.30
N GLY A 197 14.28 -14.85 3.38
CA GLY A 197 13.32 -15.96 3.44
C GLY A 197 11.87 -15.55 3.15
N VAL A 198 11.66 -14.42 2.48
CA VAL A 198 10.32 -13.95 2.10
C VAL A 198 9.92 -14.59 0.77
N ALA A 199 8.76 -15.26 0.75
CA ALA A 199 8.21 -15.89 -0.45
C ALA A 199 7.16 -14.99 -1.13
N PRO A 200 7.02 -15.04 -2.46
CA PRO A 200 5.91 -14.40 -3.15
C PRO A 200 4.60 -15.14 -2.85
N ALA A 201 3.48 -14.41 -2.87
CA ALA A 201 2.14 -14.96 -2.72
C ALA A 201 1.22 -14.42 -3.81
N SER A 202 0.40 -15.30 -4.37
CA SER A 202 -0.75 -14.92 -5.20
C SER A 202 -1.88 -14.36 -4.33
N LEU A 203 -2.84 -13.69 -4.97
CA LEU A 203 -4.04 -13.20 -4.29
C LEU A 203 -4.82 -14.35 -3.62
N ASP A 204 -4.97 -15.48 -4.29
CA ASP A 204 -5.70 -16.65 -3.77
C ASP A 204 -4.99 -17.25 -2.54
N GLN A 205 -3.66 -17.36 -2.59
CA GLN A 205 -2.86 -17.82 -1.44
C GLN A 205 -2.97 -16.86 -0.26
N LEU A 206 -2.96 -15.54 -0.51
CA LEU A 206 -3.17 -14.55 0.54
C LEU A 206 -4.55 -14.72 1.17
N LEU A 207 -5.61 -14.74 0.36
CA LEU A 207 -7.00 -14.86 0.85
C LEU A 207 -7.23 -16.18 1.61
N ALA A 208 -6.65 -17.29 1.15
CA ALA A 208 -6.70 -18.57 1.85
C ALA A 208 -5.94 -18.58 3.18
N ALA A 209 -4.90 -17.74 3.31
CA ALA A 209 -4.10 -17.62 4.53
C ALA A 209 -4.69 -16.63 5.54
N VAL A 210 -5.64 -15.77 5.14
CA VAL A 210 -6.34 -14.89 6.07
C VAL A 210 -7.23 -15.76 6.98
N PRO A 211 -7.06 -15.71 8.31
CA PRO A 211 -7.82 -16.55 9.22
C PRO A 211 -9.32 -16.36 9.02
N ALA A 212 -10.04 -17.48 8.87
CA ALA A 212 -11.50 -17.47 8.93
C ALA A 212 -11.95 -16.86 10.26
N ARG A 213 -13.10 -16.20 10.23
CA ARG A 213 -13.63 -15.27 11.23
C ARG A 213 -13.94 -15.86 12.63
N ALA A 214 -13.42 -17.04 12.96
CA ALA A 214 -13.82 -17.86 14.11
C ALA A 214 -12.78 -17.98 15.23
N GLU A 215 -11.65 -17.29 15.19
CA GLU A 215 -10.86 -17.10 16.41
C GLU A 215 -11.03 -15.66 16.90
N ALA A 216 -12.06 -15.48 17.72
CA ALA A 216 -11.96 -14.51 18.80
C ALA A 216 -10.60 -14.74 19.45
N CYS A 217 -9.75 -13.72 19.42
CA CYS A 217 -8.50 -13.71 20.16
C CYS A 217 -8.84 -14.00 21.64
N LYS A 218 -8.70 -15.26 22.07
CA LYS A 218 -8.67 -15.63 23.48
C LYS A 218 -7.26 -15.36 23.97
N ALA A 219 -6.99 -14.09 24.25
CA ALA A 219 -5.83 -13.63 24.99
C ALA A 219 -6.13 -12.19 25.43
N ALA A 220 -5.96 -11.78 26.68
CA ALA A 220 -5.71 -12.42 27.96
C ALA A 220 -6.17 -11.40 29.02
#